data_AF-A0A1D9G7X9-F1
#
_entry.id   AF-A0A1D9G7X9-F1
#
_cell.length_a   1.000
_cell.length_b   1.000
_cell.length_c   1.000
_cell.angle_alpha   90.00
_cell.angle_beta   90.00
_cell.angle_gamma   90.00
#
_symmetry.space_group_name_H-M   'P 1'
#
loop_
_entity.id
_entity.type
_entity.pdbx_description
1 polymer ?
#
loop_
_entity_poly.entity_id
_entity_poly.type
_entity_poly.pdbx_seq_one_letter_code
_entity_poly.pdbx_strand_id
1 'polypeptide(L)' 'MKRGLEQGLQQYRQILQETVVKILQKRFELVSPELVAAINAIEDISVLKQLIDISLESNSLEEFEQLLAQHHSLGALDP' A
#
# COMPACT_ATOMS: atom_id res chain seq x y z
N MET A 1 -8.50 26.82 -8.07
CA MET A 1 -7.08 26.45 -7.87
C MET A 1 -6.92 25.31 -6.85
N LYS A 2 -7.40 25.40 -5.60
CA LYS A 2 -7.23 24.33 -4.58
C LYS A 2 -7.79 22.95 -4.98
N ARG A 3 -9.01 22.89 -5.52
CA ARG A 3 -9.65 21.62 -5.94
C ARG A 3 -8.82 20.77 -6.89
N GLY A 4 -8.10 21.38 -7.83
CA GLY A 4 -7.29 20.62 -8.81
C GLY A 4 -6.08 19.94 -8.18
N LEU A 5 -5.46 20.57 -7.18
CA LEU A 5 -4.34 19.98 -6.44
C LEU A 5 -4.80 18.83 -5.55
N GLU A 6 -5.94 19.00 -4.87
CA GLU A 6 -6.54 17.96 -4.02
C GLU A 6 -6.95 16.72 -4.85
N GLN A 7 -7.55 16.94 -6.03
CA GLN A 7 -7.86 15.87 -6.98
C GLN A 7 -6.59 15.17 -7.50
N GLY A 8 -5.54 15.92 -7.81
CA GLY A 8 -4.26 15.35 -8.25
C GLY A 8 -3.62 14.47 -7.17
N LEU A 9 -3.68 14.90 -5.91
CA LEU A 9 -3.14 14.12 -4.78
C LEU A 9 -3.94 12.82 -4.57
N GLN A 10 -5.27 12.90 -4.66
CA GLN A 10 -6.17 11.73 -4.56
C GLN A 10 -5.90 10.73 -5.69
N GLN A 11 -5.81 11.19 -6.94
CA GLN A 11 -5.48 10.33 -8.08
C GLN A 11 -4.10 9.70 -7.94
N TYR A 12 -3.11 10.48 -7.51
CA TYR A 12 -1.75 9.97 -7.30
C TYR A 12 -1.72 8.87 -6.24
N ARG A 13 -2.44 9.06 -5.13
CA ARG A 13 -2.60 8.01 -4.10
C ARG A 13 -3.21 6.74 -4.67
N GLN A 14 -4.30 6.84 -5.43
CA GLN A 14 -4.96 5.69 -6.06
C GLN A 14 -4.00 4.93 -7.01
N ILE A 15 -3.23 5.66 -7.82
CA ILE A 15 -2.23 5.05 -8.71
C ILE A 15 -1.19 4.26 -7.92
N LEU A 16 -0.73 4.78 -6.78
CA LEU A 16 0.24 4.07 -5.94
C LEU A 16 -0.38 2.80 -5.32
N GLN A 17 -1.61 2.89 -4.81
CA GLN A 17 -2.36 1.72 -4.29
C GLN A 17 -2.49 0.63 -5.36
N GLU A 18 -2.98 0.99 -6.56
CA GLU A 18 -3.09 0.07 -7.69
C GLU A 18 -1.74 -0.52 -8.09
N THR A 19 -0.66 0.25 -8.00
CA THR A 19 0.69 -0.19 -8.35
C THR A 19 1.16 -1.28 -7.39
N VAL A 20 1.03 -1.09 -6.08
CA VAL A 20 1.38 -2.11 -5.07
C VAL A 20 0.60 -3.40 -5.35
N VAL A 21 -0.72 -3.30 -5.52
CA VAL A 21 -1.58 -4.47 -5.78
C VAL A 21 -1.15 -5.20 -7.06
N LYS A 22 -0.87 -4.47 -8.14
CA LYS A 22 -0.42 -5.06 -9.41
C LYS A 22 0.93 -5.77 -9.28
N ILE A 23 1.87 -5.23 -8.49
CA ILE A 23 3.16 -5.88 -8.26
C ILE A 23 2.94 -7.19 -7.52
N LEU A 24 2.17 -7.17 -6.43
CA LEU A 24 1.87 -8.37 -5.64
C LEU A 24 1.17 -9.45 -6.49
N GLN A 25 0.17 -9.08 -7.28
CA GLN A 25 -0.53 -10.00 -8.18
C GLN A 25 0.40 -10.61 -9.23
N LYS A 26 1.34 -9.83 -9.77
CA LYS A 26 2.33 -10.34 -10.73
C LYS A 26 3.36 -11.27 -10.12
N ARG A 27 3.71 -11.06 -8.84
CA ARG A 27 4.77 -11.83 -8.17
C ARG A 27 4.25 -13.08 -7.49
N PHE A 28 3.06 -13.03 -6.91
CA PHE A 28 2.54 -14.09 -6.04
C PHE A 28 1.28 -14.79 -6.59
N GLU A 29 0.80 -14.42 -7.78
CA GLU A 29 -0.40 -14.90 -8.49
C GLU A 29 -1.75 -14.74 -7.74
N LEU A 30 -1.80 -15.03 -6.44
CA LEU A 30 -2.95 -14.93 -5.57
C LEU A 30 -2.68 -13.86 -4.49
N VAL A 31 -3.48 -12.80 -4.54
CA VAL A 31 -3.51 -11.75 -3.51
C VAL A 31 -4.92 -11.74 -2.93
N SER A 32 -5.02 -11.94 -1.62
CA SER A 32 -6.30 -11.98 -0.91
C SER A 32 -7.05 -10.65 -1.03
N PRO A 33 -8.39 -10.68 -1.14
CA PRO A 33 -9.20 -9.45 -1.20
C PRO A 33 -9.04 -8.59 0.06
N GLU A 34 -8.79 -9.21 1.22
CA GLU A 34 -8.51 -8.51 2.48
C GLU A 34 -7.22 -7.69 2.41
N LEU A 35 -6.16 -8.23 1.81
CA LEU A 35 -4.89 -7.52 1.63
C LEU A 35 -5.04 -6.34 0.65
N VAL A 36 -5.79 -6.54 -0.44
CA VAL A 36 -6.12 -5.45 -1.38
C VAL A 36 -6.90 -4.34 -0.67
N ALA A 37 -7.87 -4.69 0.17
CA ALA A 37 -8.62 -3.72 0.95
C ALA A 37 -7.72 -2.97 1.95
N ALA A 38 -6.80 -3.67 2.62
CA ALA A 38 -5.84 -3.07 3.53
C ALA A 38 -4.93 -2.05 2.82
N ILE A 39 -4.41 -2.38 1.62
CA ILE A 39 -3.59 -1.46 0.82
C ILE A 39 -4.41 -0.24 0.36
N ASN A 40 -5.65 -0.45 -0.11
CA ASN A 40 -6.53 0.62 -0.58
C ASN A 40 -7.01 1.56 0.53
N ALA A 41 -6.97 1.11 1.79
CA ALA A 41 -7.28 1.94 2.95
C ALA A 41 -6.13 2.89 3.34
N ILE A 42 -4.93 2.73 2.80
CA ILE A 42 -3.76 3.55 3.16
C ILE A 42 -3.87 4.92 2.51
N GLU A 43 -3.92 5.96 3.34
CA GLU A 43 -4.01 7.35 2.89
C GLU A 43 -2.64 8.04 2.76
N ASP A 44 -1.63 7.51 3.44
CA ASP A 44 -0.27 8.07 3.45
C ASP A 44 0.50 7.64 2.19
N ILE A 45 0.83 8.62 1.36
CA ILE A 45 1.60 8.46 0.12
C ILE A 45 3.01 7.91 0.39
N SER A 46 3.63 8.28 1.51
CA SER A 46 4.98 7.83 1.85
C SER A 46 4.97 6.35 2.20
N VAL A 47 3.95 5.89 2.92
CA VAL A 47 3.73 4.46 3.21
C VAL A 47 3.49 3.70 1.91
N LEU A 48 2.64 4.22 1.02
CA LEU A 48 2.40 3.58 -0.28
C LEU A 48 3.67 3.45 -1.14
N LYS A 49 4.55 4.45 -1.12
CA LYS A 49 5.86 4.37 -1.80
C LYS A 49 6.73 3.27 -1.21
N GLN A 50 6.84 3.21 0.11
CA GLN A 50 7.61 2.15 0.78
C GLN A 50 7.02 0.76 0.47
N LEU A 51 5.70 0.63 0.40
CA LEU A 51 5.06 -0.63 0.02
C LEU A 51 5.36 -1.05 -1.41
N ILE A 52 5.63 -0.12 -2.33
CA ILE A 52 6.10 -0.46 -3.67
C ILE A 52 7.46 -1.15 -3.57
N ASP A 53 8.42 -0.57 -2.84
CA ASP A 53 9.74 -1.16 -2.64
C ASP A 53 9.63 -2.54 -1.95
N ILE A 54 8.89 -2.62 -0.83
CA ILE A 54 8.66 -3.86 -0.10
C ILE A 54 8.00 -4.92 -1.00
N SER A 55 7.03 -4.54 -1.84
CA SER A 55 6.37 -5.46 -2.77
C SER A 55 7.30 -6.00 -3.86
N LEU A 56 8.42 -5.34 -4.16
CA LEU A 56 9.44 -5.81 -5.10
C LEU A 56 10.49 -6.69 -4.41
N GLU A 57 10.81 -6.41 -3.14
CA GLU A 57 11.86 -7.08 -2.38
C GLU A 57 11.38 -8.32 -1.61
N SER A 58 10.11 -8.36 -1.19
CA SER A 58 9.57 -9.48 -0.39
C SER A 58 9.67 -10.80 -1.13
N ASN A 59 10.03 -11.89 -0.47
CA ASN A 59 10.15 -13.22 -1.09
C ASN A 59 8.83 -14.00 -1.05
N SER A 60 7.88 -13.56 -0.22
CA SER A 60 6.56 -14.18 -0.08
C SER A 60 5.49 -13.15 0.26
N LEU A 61 4.22 -13.52 0.06
CA LEU A 61 3.08 -12.70 0.48
C LEU A 61 3.04 -12.55 2.01
N GLU A 62 3.35 -13.62 2.75
CA GLU A 62 3.34 -13.60 4.23
C GLU A 62 4.39 -12.63 4.79
N GLU A 63 5.58 -12.57 4.19
CA GLU A 63 6.61 -11.58 4.52
C GLU A 63 6.12 -10.14 4.26
N PHE A 64 5.47 -9.92 3.11
CA PHE A 64 4.88 -8.62 2.80
C PHE A 64 3.81 -8.22 3.83
N GLU A 65 2.92 -9.14 4.23
CA GLU A 65 1.86 -8.89 5.21
C GLU A 65 2.43 -8.59 6.60
N GLN A 66 3.49 -9.27 7.01
CA GLN A 66 4.20 -8.98 8.27
C GLN A 66 4.84 -7.59 8.26
N LEU A 67 5.45 -7.19 7.15
CA LEU A 67 6.02 -5.85 7.00
C LEU A 67 4.92 -4.80 7.00
N LEU A 68 3.81 -5.02 6.27
CA LEU A 68 2.65 -4.15 6.27
C LEU A 68 2.06 -3.95 7.68
N ALA A 69 1.93 -5.03 8.46
CA ALA A 69 1.43 -4.98 9.84
C ALA A 69 2.34 -4.17 10.77
N GLN A 70 3.66 -4.24 10.59
CA GLN A 70 4.63 -3.42 11.33
C GLN A 70 4.49 -1.92 11.00
N HIS A 71 4.22 -1.59 9.73
CA HIS A 71 3.95 -0.21 9.34
C HIS A 71 2.60 0.32 9.88
N HIS A 72 1.59 -0.56 10.02
CA HIS A 72 0.29 -0.19 10.59
C HIS A 72 0.35 -0.04 12.13
N SER A 73 1.14 -0.88 12.81
CA SER A 73 1.24 -0.85 14.28
C SER A 73 2.07 0.31 14.82
N LEU A 74 2.91 0.97 14.01
CA LEU A 74 3.58 2.21 14.39
C LEU A 74 2.64 3.43 14.43
N GLY A 75 1.43 3.33 13.89
CA GLY A 75 0.37 4.34 13.98
C GLY A 75 -0.68 4.08 15.07
N ALA A 76 -0.64 2.93 15.75
CA ALA A 76 -1.64 2.49 16.73
C ALA A 76 -1.14 2.53 18.19
N LEU A 77 0.02 3.14 18.44
CA LEU A 77 0.60 3.35 19.77
C LEU A 77 0.66 4.84 20.10
N ASP A 78 -0.50 5.50 20.15
CA ASP A 78 -0.67 6.73 20.94
C ASP A 78 -1.89 6.51 21.86
N PRO A 79 -1.68 6.16 23.14
CA PRO A 79 -2.74 6.02 24.15
C PRO A 79 -3.32 7.36 24.61
#